data_AF-A0A9Q1QHS2-F1
#
_entry.id   AF-A0A9Q1QHS2-F1
#
_cell.length_a   1.000
_cell.length_b   1.000
_cell.length_c   1.000
_cell.angle_alpha   90.00
_cell.angle_beta   90.00
_cell.angle_gamma   90.00
#
_symmetry.space_group_name_H-M   'P 1'
#
loop_
_entity.id
_entity.type
_entity.pdbx_description
1 polymer ?
#
loop_
_entity_poly.entity_id
_entity_poly.type
_entity_poly.pdbx_seq_one_letter_code
_entity_poly.pdbx_strand_id
1 'polypeptide(L)'
;MVDHLFAAMSTSCTSPSHLLPSEKKHWWLTTKKMVDRYIRDARVMISTREESEINSALSLLDAALSLSPRSEPALELKARCLLFFRRYKEVADMLQDYIPSYKMAYSDDSSGSSSDNSSQTLSRERVKLLGSSSDSPGCDYPPFKCFSVSDLKRKVLAGISRNCDKDGQWRYMVLGQACCHLGLMEDAMVLLQHGKRLASAAFRRESICWSDDSFSFSLSDTTAVVDAAVSRQPLTESESISHLITHIKLLLRRRAAAIAALDAGLYSESIRHFSKILDGRRPAPQAFLAECYLHRSAAFKSAGRIAESIADLNRTLALEPNSTGALLARAGLFELIGCITDAVHDLEHVKLIYNSILRDRKPPGPAWKPRSVPYREIPGRLCVLGSKIQQLKQRIAMGETGNVDYYGLLGLRRGCSRSELDRAHLLLVLKHKPEKSMGFLDRCEFADERDYDSAKDRARMSAVLLYRLIQKGYSSVSASITKEEEEAVEKERRKAALALQQAQAQAQHEFQNHNAQVQNPKSEPEPKPEPEPEPEPEVDTDQPDDRASLGSDNGAGTFPYQGVFCRDLAVVGSLLSNTRFNRPIAVKFEALSC
;
A
#
# COMPACT_ATOMS: atom_id res chain seq x y z
N MET A 1 -16.06 -29.74 -47.40
CA MET A 1 -15.39 -31.06 -47.39
C MET A 1 -14.14 -30.90 -46.55
N VAL A 2 -14.00 -31.36 -45.31
CA VAL A 2 -14.81 -32.15 -44.35
C VAL A 2 -14.19 -31.77 -42.99
N ASP A 3 -14.89 -31.04 -42.12
CA ASP A 3 -15.63 -31.50 -40.95
C ASP A 3 -14.89 -32.43 -39.94
N HIS A 4 -14.89 -31.96 -38.69
CA HIS A 4 -14.96 -32.67 -37.41
C HIS A 4 -13.90 -33.72 -37.02
N LEU A 5 -13.18 -33.45 -35.91
CA LEU A 5 -13.31 -34.22 -34.66
C LEU A 5 -12.59 -33.54 -33.48
N PHE A 6 -13.39 -32.80 -32.71
CA PHE A 6 -13.23 -32.58 -31.27
C PHE A 6 -13.59 -33.89 -30.56
N ALA A 7 -12.71 -34.50 -29.75
CA ALA A 7 -13.10 -35.41 -28.67
C ALA A 7 -11.92 -35.79 -27.74
N ALA A 8 -12.09 -35.44 -26.46
CA ALA A 8 -11.66 -36.18 -25.27
C ALA A 8 -10.18 -36.59 -25.09
N MET A 9 -9.37 -35.70 -24.49
CA MET A 9 -8.35 -36.14 -23.54
C MET A 9 -8.97 -36.22 -22.14
N SER A 10 -9.73 -37.29 -21.92
CA SER A 10 -10.05 -37.79 -20.59
C SER A 10 -8.78 -38.47 -20.05
N THR A 11 -8.12 -37.84 -19.08
CA THR A 11 -7.10 -38.49 -18.25
C THR A 11 -7.80 -39.56 -17.40
N SER A 12 -7.84 -40.77 -17.94
CA SER A 12 -8.39 -41.96 -17.30
C SER A 12 -7.55 -42.30 -16.07
N CYS A 13 -8.10 -41.99 -14.90
CA CYS A 13 -7.73 -42.62 -13.64
C CYS A 13 -7.99 -44.14 -13.78
N THR A 14 -6.97 -44.91 -14.14
CA THR A 14 -7.06 -46.37 -14.16
C THR A 14 -6.92 -46.88 -12.73
N SER A 15 -8.02 -46.78 -11.98
CA SER A 15 -8.26 -47.72 -10.88
C SER A 15 -8.47 -49.10 -11.52
N PRO A 16 -7.73 -50.16 -11.16
CA PRO A 16 -7.96 -51.47 -11.73
C PRO A 16 -9.21 -52.08 -11.06
N SER A 17 -10.38 -51.76 -11.61
CA SER A 17 -11.68 -52.27 -11.16
C SER A 17 -11.83 -53.78 -11.32
N HIS A 18 -10.94 -54.45 -12.08
CA HIS A 18 -11.08 -55.86 -12.48
C HIS A 18 -10.13 -56.87 -11.81
N LEU A 19 -9.27 -56.48 -10.86
CA LEU A 19 -8.32 -57.43 -10.21
C LEU A 19 -8.96 -58.19 -9.03
N LEU A 20 -8.58 -59.47 -8.85
CA LEU A 20 -8.95 -60.28 -7.69
C LEU A 20 -8.40 -59.66 -6.37
N PRO A 21 -9.02 -59.88 -5.20
CA PRO A 21 -8.61 -59.25 -3.94
C PRO A 21 -7.14 -59.50 -3.53
N SER A 22 -6.55 -60.63 -3.92
CA SER A 22 -5.13 -60.96 -3.71
C SER A 22 -4.19 -60.19 -4.64
N GLU A 23 -4.55 -60.06 -5.90
CA GLU A 23 -3.79 -59.31 -6.93
C GLU A 23 -3.84 -57.81 -6.65
N LYS A 24 -4.97 -57.30 -6.16
CA LYS A 24 -5.08 -55.92 -5.66
C LYS A 24 -4.05 -55.69 -4.55
N LYS A 25 -3.99 -56.56 -3.54
CA LYS A 25 -3.01 -56.44 -2.43
C LYS A 25 -1.56 -56.44 -2.95
N HIS A 26 -1.22 -57.32 -3.88
CA HIS A 26 0.12 -57.36 -4.45
C HIS A 26 0.44 -56.10 -5.27
N TRP A 27 -0.50 -55.63 -6.08
CA TRP A 27 -0.37 -54.39 -6.85
C TRP A 27 -0.15 -53.18 -5.93
N TRP A 28 -0.96 -53.03 -4.88
CA TRP A 28 -0.81 -51.97 -3.87
C TRP A 28 0.56 -52.00 -3.18
N LEU A 29 1.08 -53.19 -2.85
CA LEU A 29 2.40 -53.36 -2.24
C LEU A 29 3.54 -52.98 -3.21
N THR A 30 3.44 -53.36 -4.47
CA THR A 30 4.44 -53.02 -5.50
C THR A 30 4.43 -51.53 -5.80
N THR A 31 3.25 -50.92 -5.94
CA THR A 31 3.08 -49.48 -6.13
C THR A 31 3.60 -48.69 -4.94
N LYS A 32 3.32 -49.13 -3.71
CA LYS A 32 3.86 -48.51 -2.49
C LYS A 32 5.39 -48.56 -2.45
N LYS A 33 6.00 -49.72 -2.73
CA LYS A 33 7.47 -49.87 -2.79
C LYS A 33 8.11 -48.97 -3.85
N MET A 34 7.43 -48.79 -4.98
CA MET A 34 7.88 -47.90 -6.05
C MET A 34 7.83 -46.43 -5.62
N VAL A 35 6.73 -45.99 -5.01
CA VAL A 35 6.58 -44.64 -4.43
C VAL A 35 7.64 -44.39 -3.36
N ASP A 36 7.87 -45.35 -2.45
CA ASP A 36 8.90 -45.25 -1.41
C ASP A 36 10.33 -45.20 -1.98
N ARG A 37 10.57 -45.81 -3.14
CA ARG A 37 11.84 -45.67 -3.88
C ARG A 37 11.98 -44.26 -4.44
N TYR A 38 10.97 -43.77 -5.16
CA TYR A 38 11.00 -42.41 -5.74
C TYR A 38 11.16 -41.33 -4.67
N ILE A 39 10.53 -41.46 -3.50
CA ILE A 39 10.68 -40.53 -2.38
C ILE A 39 12.11 -40.55 -1.81
N ARG A 40 12.74 -41.74 -1.72
CA ARG A 40 14.12 -41.87 -1.24
C ARG A 40 15.10 -41.24 -2.24
N ASP A 41 14.95 -41.55 -3.52
CA ASP A 41 15.80 -41.01 -4.59
C ASP A 41 15.68 -39.48 -4.65
N ALA A 42 14.44 -38.95 -4.56
CA ALA A 42 14.19 -37.52 -4.48
C ALA A 42 14.86 -36.87 -3.27
N ARG A 43 14.85 -37.52 -2.10
CA ARG A 43 15.51 -36.98 -0.89
C ARG A 43 17.03 -36.86 -1.06
N VAL A 44 17.65 -37.84 -1.72
CA VAL A 44 19.09 -37.81 -2.01
C VAL A 44 19.40 -36.65 -2.95
N MET A 45 18.64 -36.49 -4.04
CA MET A 45 18.81 -35.39 -4.99
C MET A 45 18.50 -34.00 -4.41
N ILE A 46 17.68 -33.91 -3.36
CA ILE A 46 17.47 -32.63 -2.65
C ILE A 46 18.66 -32.31 -1.72
N SER A 47 19.33 -33.33 -1.20
CA SER A 47 20.45 -33.15 -0.26
C SER A 47 21.71 -32.57 -0.91
N THR A 48 21.90 -32.80 -2.21
CA THR A 48 23.02 -32.30 -3.02
C THR A 48 22.92 -30.80 -3.35
N ARG A 49 21.72 -30.22 -3.23
CA ARG A 49 21.43 -28.78 -3.45
C ARG A 49 21.73 -28.25 -4.86
N GLU A 50 21.84 -29.12 -5.85
CA GLU A 50 22.00 -28.71 -7.26
C GLU A 50 20.65 -28.44 -7.94
N GLU A 51 20.55 -27.37 -8.72
CA GLU A 51 19.28 -26.99 -9.38
C GLU A 51 18.79 -28.05 -10.39
N SER A 52 19.71 -28.72 -11.10
CA SER A 52 19.42 -29.82 -12.03
C SER A 52 18.85 -31.04 -11.32
N GLU A 53 19.43 -31.41 -10.19
CA GLU A 53 19.02 -32.56 -9.40
C GLU A 53 17.70 -32.31 -8.67
N ILE A 54 17.46 -31.10 -8.15
CA ILE A 54 16.18 -30.73 -7.54
C ILE A 54 15.05 -30.71 -8.59
N ASN A 55 15.33 -30.28 -9.83
CA ASN A 55 14.36 -30.39 -10.94
C ASN A 55 14.05 -31.85 -11.31
N SER A 56 15.08 -32.70 -11.31
CA SER A 56 14.90 -34.15 -11.51
C SER A 56 14.09 -34.77 -10.37
N ALA A 57 14.33 -34.34 -9.13
CA ALA A 57 13.56 -34.73 -7.96
C ALA A 57 12.08 -34.32 -8.07
N LEU A 58 11.77 -33.12 -8.59
CA LEU A 58 10.39 -32.72 -8.88
C LEU A 58 9.71 -33.70 -9.84
N SER A 59 10.39 -34.11 -10.92
CA SER A 59 9.81 -35.05 -11.90
C SER A 59 9.52 -36.42 -11.28
N LEU A 60 10.40 -36.93 -10.41
CA LEU A 60 10.18 -38.17 -9.66
C LEU A 60 9.05 -38.04 -8.65
N LEU A 61 8.92 -36.90 -7.98
CA LEU A 61 7.84 -36.64 -7.03
C LEU A 61 6.49 -36.52 -7.73
N ASP A 62 6.43 -35.92 -8.93
CA ASP A 62 5.22 -35.90 -9.76
C ASP A 62 4.81 -37.30 -10.19
N ALA A 63 5.77 -38.14 -10.61
CA ALA A 63 5.51 -39.55 -10.90
C ALA A 63 5.00 -40.30 -9.66
N ALA A 64 5.59 -40.07 -8.48
CA ALA A 64 5.15 -40.67 -7.22
C ALA A 64 3.73 -40.23 -6.81
N LEU A 65 3.40 -38.95 -6.98
CA LEU A 65 2.07 -38.41 -6.66
C LEU A 65 1.00 -38.86 -7.66
N SER A 66 1.36 -39.13 -8.92
CA SER A 66 0.46 -39.74 -9.90
C SER A 66 0.00 -41.14 -9.48
N LEU A 67 0.88 -41.89 -8.80
CA LEU A 67 0.61 -43.24 -8.29
C LEU A 67 -0.09 -43.20 -6.92
N SER A 68 0.28 -42.26 -6.05
CA SER A 68 -0.29 -42.10 -4.72
C SER A 68 -0.52 -40.62 -4.37
N PRO A 69 -1.69 -40.06 -4.73
CA PRO A 69 -1.99 -38.64 -4.53
C PRO A 69 -2.01 -38.18 -3.07
N ARG A 70 -2.23 -39.11 -2.13
CA ARG A 70 -2.32 -38.82 -0.68
C ARG A 70 -1.00 -39.06 0.08
N SER A 71 0.12 -39.16 -0.63
CA SER A 71 1.43 -39.36 0.02
C SER A 71 1.93 -38.05 0.65
N GLU A 72 1.79 -37.93 1.97
CA GLU A 72 2.29 -36.82 2.77
C GLU A 72 3.77 -36.48 2.53
N PRO A 73 4.73 -37.43 2.62
CA PRO A 73 6.15 -37.11 2.42
C PRO A 73 6.47 -36.69 0.99
N ALA A 74 5.75 -37.20 -0.02
CA ALA A 74 5.95 -36.77 -1.40
C ALA A 74 5.43 -35.34 -1.62
N LEU A 75 4.28 -34.99 -1.03
CA LEU A 75 3.73 -33.63 -1.06
C LEU A 75 4.65 -32.63 -0.36
N GLU A 76 5.18 -32.98 0.82
CA GLU A 76 6.09 -32.14 1.59
C GLU A 76 7.38 -31.85 0.81
N LEU A 77 8.03 -32.88 0.26
CA LEU A 77 9.25 -32.71 -0.54
C LEU A 77 8.97 -31.89 -1.80
N LYS A 78 7.85 -32.14 -2.49
CA LYS A 78 7.46 -31.37 -3.67
C LYS A 78 7.27 -29.89 -3.31
N ALA A 79 6.57 -29.60 -2.21
CA ALA A 79 6.34 -28.23 -1.75
C ALA A 79 7.65 -27.49 -1.46
N ARG A 80 8.61 -28.16 -0.80
CA ARG A 80 9.94 -27.59 -0.53
C ARG A 80 10.75 -27.34 -1.80
N CYS A 81 10.73 -28.26 -2.76
CA CYS A 81 11.37 -28.06 -4.06
C CYS A 81 10.76 -26.88 -4.82
N LEU A 82 9.43 -26.75 -4.82
CA LEU A 82 8.75 -25.62 -5.46
C LEU A 82 9.08 -24.29 -4.80
N LEU A 83 9.20 -24.24 -3.46
CA LEU A 83 9.69 -23.06 -2.74
C LEU A 83 11.11 -22.67 -3.16
N PHE A 84 11.99 -23.66 -3.32
CA PHE A 84 13.37 -23.44 -3.77
C PHE A 84 13.42 -22.81 -5.17
N PHE A 85 12.59 -23.27 -6.10
CA PHE A 85 12.45 -22.69 -7.44
C PHE A 85 11.59 -21.42 -7.51
N ARG A 86 11.14 -20.88 -6.37
CA ARG A 86 10.26 -19.69 -6.29
C ARG A 86 8.91 -19.86 -7.02
N ARG A 87 8.47 -21.10 -7.25
CA ARG A 87 7.19 -21.45 -7.87
C ARG A 87 6.07 -21.39 -6.83
N TYR A 88 5.91 -20.23 -6.19
CA TYR A 88 4.99 -20.04 -5.06
C TYR A 88 3.52 -20.23 -5.45
N LYS A 89 3.15 -19.87 -6.69
CA LYS A 89 1.79 -20.01 -7.22
C LYS A 89 1.33 -21.48 -7.16
N GLU A 90 2.21 -22.41 -7.54
CA GLU A 90 1.91 -23.84 -7.55
C GLU A 90 1.83 -24.45 -6.15
N VAL A 91 2.64 -23.95 -5.20
CA VAL A 91 2.53 -24.34 -3.79
C VAL A 91 1.17 -23.92 -3.24
N ALA A 92 0.73 -22.70 -3.55
CA ALA A 92 -0.57 -22.19 -3.13
C ALA A 92 -1.73 -22.96 -3.80
N ASP A 93 -1.62 -23.30 -5.09
CA ASP A 93 -2.63 -24.12 -5.78
C ASP A 93 -2.75 -25.53 -5.17
N MET A 94 -1.63 -26.15 -4.81
CA MET A 94 -1.61 -27.47 -4.17
C MET A 94 -2.22 -27.47 -2.76
N LEU A 95 -2.10 -26.36 -2.02
CA LEU A 95 -2.51 -26.25 -0.61
C LEU A 95 -3.63 -25.20 -0.38
N GLN A 96 -4.37 -24.86 -1.44
CA GLN A 96 -5.36 -23.76 -1.43
C GLN A 96 -6.40 -23.87 -0.31
N ASP A 97 -6.79 -25.08 0.08
CA ASP A 97 -7.80 -25.36 1.12
C ASP A 97 -7.40 -24.86 2.52
N TYR A 98 -6.09 -24.67 2.75
CA TYR A 98 -5.55 -24.18 4.02
C TYR A 98 -5.44 -22.66 4.08
N ILE A 99 -5.66 -21.95 2.98
CA ILE A 99 -5.59 -20.48 2.92
C ILE A 99 -6.83 -19.90 3.62
N PRO A 100 -6.66 -19.11 4.71
CA PRO A 100 -7.79 -18.57 5.47
C PRO A 100 -8.75 -17.73 4.63
N SER A 101 -8.22 -16.83 3.80
CA SER A 101 -9.00 -15.97 2.91
C SER A 101 -9.78 -16.75 1.84
N TYR A 102 -9.23 -17.84 1.31
CA TYR A 102 -9.90 -18.71 0.33
C TYR A 102 -11.11 -19.43 0.93
N LYS A 103 -10.97 -19.95 2.16
CA LYS A 103 -12.04 -20.66 2.87
C LYS A 103 -13.25 -19.77 3.16
N MET A 104 -13.03 -18.49 3.47
CA MET A 104 -14.11 -17.53 3.75
C MET A 104 -14.89 -17.15 2.47
N ALA A 105 -14.22 -17.00 1.32
CA ALA A 105 -14.86 -16.58 0.08
C ALA A 105 -15.88 -17.58 -0.50
N TYR A 106 -15.75 -18.87 -0.21
CA TYR A 106 -16.73 -19.90 -0.60
C TYR A 106 -17.91 -20.02 0.37
N SER A 107 -17.79 -19.47 1.58
CA SER A 107 -18.80 -19.61 2.64
C SER A 107 -20.03 -18.75 2.39
N ASP A 108 -19.88 -17.60 1.71
CA ASP A 108 -20.98 -16.67 1.42
C ASP A 108 -21.95 -17.15 0.33
N ASP A 109 -21.57 -18.17 -0.45
CA ASP A 109 -22.41 -18.74 -1.52
C ASP A 109 -23.22 -19.97 -1.06
N SER A 110 -23.12 -20.40 0.20
CA SER A 110 -23.85 -21.58 0.73
C SER A 110 -24.75 -21.23 1.92
N SER A 111 -25.87 -20.58 1.63
CA SER A 111 -27.08 -20.72 2.46
C SER A 111 -27.74 -22.05 2.12
N GLY A 112 -27.31 -23.12 2.80
CA GLY A 112 -27.86 -24.46 2.60
C GLY A 112 -27.24 -25.45 3.59
N SER A 113 -28.04 -25.81 4.59
CA SER A 113 -27.78 -26.80 5.64
C SER A 113 -26.88 -27.99 5.23
N SER A 114 -25.76 -28.15 5.93
CA SER A 114 -25.09 -29.43 6.12
C SER A 114 -24.25 -29.37 7.39
N SER A 115 -24.81 -29.94 8.44
CA SER A 115 -24.15 -30.28 9.70
C SER A 115 -23.06 -31.35 9.46
N ASP A 116 -22.06 -31.32 10.34
CA ASP A 116 -21.07 -32.38 10.60
C ASP A 116 -19.77 -32.37 9.79
N ASN A 117 -18.84 -31.51 10.20
CA ASN A 117 -17.53 -31.90 10.76
C ASN A 117 -16.57 -30.71 10.78
N SER A 118 -16.46 -30.00 11.91
CA SER A 118 -15.31 -29.13 12.24
C SER A 118 -15.58 -28.32 13.53
N SER A 119 -15.83 -28.96 14.66
CA SER A 119 -16.09 -28.26 15.93
C SER A 119 -15.21 -28.73 17.08
N GLN A 120 -13.88 -28.76 16.92
CA GLN A 120 -12.98 -28.93 18.06
C GLN A 120 -11.64 -28.17 17.96
N THR A 121 -11.62 -26.86 17.66
CA THR A 121 -10.36 -26.11 17.86
C THR A 121 -10.47 -24.67 18.37
N LEU A 122 -11.66 -24.12 18.67
CA LEU A 122 -11.76 -22.73 19.17
C LEU A 122 -12.68 -22.52 20.40
N SER A 123 -13.32 -23.56 20.94
CA SER A 123 -14.28 -23.44 22.04
C SER A 123 -13.71 -23.72 23.43
N ARG A 124 -12.38 -23.84 23.59
CA ARG A 124 -11.76 -24.21 24.87
C ARG A 124 -11.13 -23.05 25.66
N GLU A 125 -11.25 -21.82 25.16
CA GLU A 125 -10.68 -20.61 25.80
C GLU A 125 -11.72 -19.59 26.31
N ARG A 126 -13.03 -19.90 26.26
CA ARG A 126 -14.01 -19.20 27.12
C ARG A 126 -14.15 -19.92 28.45
N VAL A 127 -13.24 -19.56 29.34
CA VAL A 127 -13.52 -19.20 30.74
C VAL A 127 -15.00 -19.40 31.13
N LYS A 128 -15.30 -20.48 31.85
CA LYS A 128 -16.50 -20.56 32.71
C LYS A 128 -16.21 -19.72 33.95
N LEU A 129 -16.42 -18.42 33.83
CA LEU A 129 -16.65 -17.54 34.98
C LEU A 129 -17.94 -16.77 34.66
N LEU A 130 -18.92 -16.99 35.54
CA LEU A 130 -20.23 -16.33 35.67
C LEU A 130 -21.47 -17.00 35.01
N GLY A 131 -22.52 -17.11 35.85
CA GLY A 131 -23.90 -17.57 35.60
C GLY A 131 -24.32 -18.70 36.56
N SER A 132 -24.59 -18.47 37.87
CA SER A 132 -25.93 -18.19 38.48
C SER A 132 -27.15 -18.43 37.57
N SER A 133 -28.29 -18.97 37.96
CA SER A 133 -28.82 -19.56 39.20
C SER A 133 -30.18 -20.15 38.82
N SER A 134 -30.50 -21.36 39.25
CA SER A 134 -31.89 -21.76 39.50
C SER A 134 -31.91 -22.94 40.47
N ASP A 135 -32.66 -22.74 41.54
CA ASP A 135 -32.83 -23.61 42.69
C ASP A 135 -33.58 -24.92 42.38
N SER A 136 -33.11 -26.03 42.96
CA SER A 136 -33.96 -26.99 43.68
C SER A 136 -33.10 -27.90 44.57
N PRO A 137 -33.58 -28.27 45.78
CA PRO A 137 -32.77 -28.92 46.81
C PRO A 137 -32.87 -30.44 46.74
N GLY A 138 -31.74 -31.13 46.92
CA GLY A 138 -31.71 -32.59 47.06
C GLY A 138 -30.30 -33.17 47.05
N CYS A 139 -29.77 -33.38 48.25
CA CYS A 139 -28.77 -34.39 48.65
C CYS A 139 -27.48 -34.65 47.82
N ASP A 140 -26.38 -34.60 48.58
CA ASP A 140 -25.21 -35.47 48.56
C ASP A 140 -23.96 -35.07 47.73
N TYR A 141 -22.87 -34.99 48.50
CA TYR A 141 -21.47 -34.77 48.16
C TYR A 141 -21.00 -35.47 46.87
N PRO A 142 -20.07 -34.88 46.08
CA PRO A 142 -19.54 -35.55 44.90
C PRO A 142 -18.57 -36.66 45.31
N PRO A 143 -18.79 -37.93 44.92
CA PRO A 143 -17.78 -38.95 45.10
C PRO A 143 -16.68 -38.76 44.06
N PHE A 144 -15.43 -38.88 44.51
CA PHE A 144 -14.23 -38.94 43.68
C PHE A 144 -14.45 -39.94 42.54
N LYS A 145 -14.65 -39.45 41.31
CA LYS A 145 -14.73 -40.30 40.12
C LYS A 145 -13.34 -40.82 39.78
N CYS A 146 -13.07 -42.05 40.23
CA CYS A 146 -12.01 -42.90 39.69
C CYS A 146 -12.05 -42.87 38.16
N PHE A 147 -10.87 -42.76 37.55
CA PHE A 147 -10.67 -42.81 36.11
C PHE A 147 -11.40 -44.00 35.49
N SER A 148 -12.44 -43.74 34.70
CA SER A 148 -13.09 -44.80 33.93
C SER A 148 -12.11 -45.30 32.85
N VAL A 149 -11.97 -46.63 32.74
CA VAL A 149 -11.18 -47.27 31.67
C VAL A 149 -11.66 -46.84 30.28
N SER A 150 -12.93 -46.47 30.13
CA SER A 150 -13.46 -45.90 28.89
C SER A 150 -13.00 -44.46 28.63
N ASP A 151 -12.73 -43.65 29.66
CA ASP A 151 -12.12 -42.32 29.51
C ASP A 151 -10.62 -42.39 29.26
N LEU A 152 -9.94 -43.38 29.84
CA LEU A 152 -8.56 -43.70 29.51
C LEU A 152 -8.45 -44.21 28.08
N LYS A 153 -9.31 -45.16 27.67
CA LYS A 153 -9.40 -45.67 26.30
C LYS A 153 -9.73 -44.56 25.30
N ARG A 154 -10.64 -43.64 25.65
CA ARG A 154 -10.96 -42.45 24.85
C ARG A 154 -9.77 -41.49 24.75
N LYS A 155 -9.03 -41.26 25.84
CA LYS A 155 -7.80 -40.46 25.85
C LYS A 155 -6.64 -41.11 25.09
N VAL A 156 -6.52 -42.43 25.14
CA VAL A 156 -5.50 -43.22 24.42
C VAL A 156 -5.84 -43.28 22.93
N LEU A 157 -7.10 -43.53 22.57
CA LEU A 157 -7.56 -43.45 21.17
C LEU A 157 -7.45 -42.04 20.61
N ALA A 158 -7.77 -41.01 21.40
CA ALA A 158 -7.52 -39.61 21.04
C ALA A 158 -6.02 -39.27 21.00
N GLY A 159 -5.17 -40.03 21.68
CA GLY A 159 -3.71 -39.95 21.62
C GLY A 159 -3.15 -40.58 20.35
N ILE A 160 -3.74 -41.69 19.89
CA ILE A 160 -3.37 -42.37 18.63
C ILE A 160 -3.88 -41.57 17.42
N SER A 161 -5.07 -40.97 17.50
CA SER A 161 -5.59 -40.05 16.47
C SER A 161 -4.88 -38.68 16.46
N ARG A 162 -4.09 -38.36 17.50
CA ARG A 162 -3.25 -37.15 17.54
C ARG A 162 -1.94 -37.27 16.77
N ASN A 163 -1.55 -38.47 16.33
CA ASN A 163 -0.42 -38.60 15.40
C ASN A 163 -0.71 -37.94 14.03
N CYS A 164 -1.98 -37.73 13.69
CA CYS A 164 -2.40 -36.94 12.53
C CYS A 164 -2.02 -35.44 12.63
N ASP A 165 -1.70 -34.93 13.83
CA ASP A 165 -1.22 -33.55 14.02
C ASP A 165 0.22 -33.36 13.51
N LYS A 166 1.00 -34.45 13.31
CA LYS A 166 2.37 -34.36 12.77
C LYS A 166 2.34 -34.02 11.27
N ASP A 167 1.36 -34.56 10.55
CA ASP A 167 1.31 -34.51 9.09
C ASP A 167 0.90 -33.13 8.53
N GLY A 168 0.30 -32.26 9.34
CA GLY A 168 -0.16 -30.94 8.90
C GLY A 168 0.82 -29.78 9.09
N GLN A 169 1.88 -29.94 9.87
CA GLN A 169 2.68 -28.79 10.37
C GLN A 169 3.48 -28.10 9.26
N TRP A 170 4.12 -28.91 8.42
CA TRP A 170 4.91 -28.43 7.29
C TRP A 170 4.04 -27.64 6.30
N ARG A 171 2.76 -28.01 6.14
CA ARG A 171 1.83 -27.32 5.23
C ARG A 171 1.70 -25.86 5.60
N TYR A 172 1.46 -25.55 6.88
CA TYR A 172 1.30 -24.17 7.34
C TYR A 172 2.59 -23.36 7.21
N MET A 173 3.75 -23.99 7.43
CA MET A 173 5.05 -23.32 7.31
C MET A 173 5.39 -23.02 5.85
N VAL A 174 5.31 -24.03 4.99
CA VAL A 174 5.62 -23.93 3.55
C VAL A 174 4.61 -23.03 2.84
N LEU A 175 3.31 -23.22 3.09
CA LEU A 175 2.26 -22.36 2.54
C LEU A 175 2.40 -20.94 3.08
N GLY A 176 2.71 -20.76 4.37
CA GLY A 176 2.91 -19.44 4.95
C GLY A 176 4.08 -18.67 4.30
N GLN A 177 5.17 -19.36 3.96
CA GLN A 177 6.28 -18.79 3.19
C GLN A 177 5.85 -18.44 1.76
N ALA A 178 5.16 -19.36 1.07
CA ALA A 178 4.65 -19.10 -0.27
C ALA A 178 3.68 -17.91 -0.30
N CYS A 179 2.69 -17.89 0.59
CA CYS A 179 1.74 -16.79 0.74
C CYS A 179 2.42 -15.45 1.01
N CYS A 180 3.53 -15.44 1.76
CA CYS A 180 4.33 -14.24 1.94
C CYS A 180 4.81 -13.71 0.59
N HIS A 181 5.53 -14.51 -0.19
CA HIS A 181 6.05 -14.08 -1.50
C HIS A 181 4.96 -13.79 -2.55
N LEU A 182 3.76 -14.37 -2.40
CA LEU A 182 2.59 -14.04 -3.23
C LEU A 182 1.92 -12.72 -2.85
N GLY A 183 2.30 -12.12 -1.71
CA GLY A 183 1.76 -10.85 -1.22
C GLY A 183 0.55 -10.97 -0.30
N LEU A 184 0.14 -12.18 0.08
CA LEU A 184 -0.92 -12.44 1.05
C LEU A 184 -0.36 -12.37 2.48
N MET A 185 0.08 -11.19 2.90
CA MET A 185 0.82 -11.02 4.15
C MET A 185 0.00 -11.37 5.40
N GLU A 186 -1.30 -11.09 5.40
CA GLU A 186 -2.23 -11.45 6.47
C GLU A 186 -2.32 -12.97 6.64
N ASP A 187 -2.62 -13.68 5.55
CA ASP A 187 -2.71 -15.14 5.55
C ASP A 187 -1.37 -15.77 5.92
N ALA A 188 -0.27 -15.28 5.33
CA ALA A 188 1.08 -15.71 5.63
C ALA A 188 1.40 -15.59 7.13
N MET A 189 1.04 -14.45 7.75
CA MET A 189 1.26 -14.25 9.19
C MET A 189 0.51 -15.27 10.03
N VAL A 190 -0.76 -15.53 9.72
CA VAL A 190 -1.60 -16.49 10.46
C VAL A 190 -1.04 -17.91 10.31
N LEU A 191 -0.74 -18.31 9.08
CA LEU A 191 -0.20 -19.62 8.74
C LEU A 191 1.15 -19.88 9.42
N LEU A 192 2.10 -18.95 9.31
CA LEU A 192 3.42 -19.10 9.93
C LEU A 192 3.36 -19.12 11.46
N GLN A 193 2.50 -18.29 12.08
CA GLN A 193 2.29 -18.33 13.53
C GLN A 193 1.64 -19.64 13.98
N HIS A 194 0.71 -20.17 13.20
CA HIS A 194 0.08 -21.45 13.47
C HIS A 194 1.08 -22.61 13.34
N GLY A 195 1.82 -22.67 12.23
CA GLY A 195 2.89 -23.64 12.00
C GLY A 195 3.94 -23.63 13.11
N LYS A 196 4.42 -22.45 13.53
CA LYS A 196 5.37 -22.32 14.64
C LYS A 196 4.81 -22.85 15.97
N ARG A 197 3.54 -22.57 16.28
CA ARG A 197 2.89 -23.09 17.50
C ARG A 197 2.77 -24.61 17.47
N LEU A 198 2.41 -25.19 16.33
CA LEU A 198 2.32 -26.64 16.15
C LEU A 198 3.70 -27.30 16.27
N ALA A 199 4.71 -26.78 15.59
CA ALA A 199 6.09 -27.28 15.68
C ALA A 199 6.61 -27.22 17.13
N SER A 200 6.36 -26.12 17.84
CA SER A 200 6.75 -25.98 19.26
C SER A 200 5.97 -26.94 20.18
N ALA A 201 4.74 -27.31 19.83
CA ALA A 201 3.97 -28.30 20.58
C ALA A 201 4.46 -29.73 20.28
N ALA A 202 4.85 -30.02 19.04
CA ALA A 202 5.44 -31.30 18.64
C ALA A 202 6.79 -31.51 19.31
N PHE A 203 7.68 -30.51 19.28
CA PHE A 203 8.97 -30.56 19.96
C PHE A 203 8.81 -30.85 21.46
N ARG A 204 7.83 -30.20 22.13
CA ARG A 204 7.52 -30.49 23.54
C ARG A 204 7.04 -31.93 23.76
N ARG A 205 6.17 -32.45 22.89
CA ARG A 205 5.70 -33.85 22.98
C ARG A 205 6.88 -34.82 22.81
N GLU A 206 7.76 -34.55 21.86
CA GLU A 206 8.93 -35.40 21.59
C GLU A 206 9.94 -35.34 22.74
N SER A 207 10.20 -34.16 23.29
CA SER A 207 11.06 -33.98 24.47
C SER A 207 10.49 -34.62 25.73
N ILE A 208 9.18 -34.64 25.93
CA ILE A 208 8.52 -35.32 27.07
C ILE A 208 8.53 -36.85 26.89
N CYS A 209 8.60 -37.35 25.65
CA CYS A 209 8.70 -38.78 25.37
C CYS A 209 10.13 -39.34 25.49
N TRP A 210 11.12 -38.49 25.79
CA TRP A 210 12.47 -38.94 26.11
C TRP A 210 12.52 -39.24 27.60
N SER A 211 12.74 -40.51 27.96
CA SER A 211 13.14 -40.88 29.31
C SER A 211 14.51 -40.27 29.62
N ASP A 212 14.75 -39.88 30.88
CA ASP A 212 16.03 -39.31 31.34
C ASP A 212 17.27 -40.18 31.03
N ASP A 213 17.08 -41.47 30.69
CA ASP A 213 18.14 -42.41 30.31
C ASP A 213 18.53 -42.38 28.81
N SER A 214 17.99 -41.47 28.00
CA SER A 214 18.31 -41.34 26.55
C SER A 214 19.17 -40.12 26.21
N PHE A 215 19.96 -39.62 27.16
CA PHE A 215 21.05 -38.67 26.86
C PHE A 215 22.29 -39.41 26.40
N SER A 216 22.29 -39.89 25.15
CA SER A 216 23.53 -40.21 24.45
C SER A 216 24.19 -38.90 24.03
N PHE A 217 24.98 -38.30 24.93
CA PHE A 217 26.02 -37.36 24.49
C PHE A 217 26.92 -38.11 23.50
N SER A 218 26.79 -37.83 22.20
CA SER A 218 27.89 -38.08 21.27
C SER A 218 28.99 -37.07 21.60
N LEU A 219 29.76 -37.41 22.62
CA LEU A 219 31.04 -36.79 22.97
C LEU A 219 32.04 -37.22 21.90
N SER A 220 31.94 -36.61 20.73
CA SER A 220 32.96 -36.64 19.69
C SER A 220 32.93 -35.28 19.03
N ASP A 221 34.03 -34.55 19.23
CA ASP A 221 34.37 -33.21 18.73
C ASP A 221 34.20 -32.03 19.70
N THR A 222 34.66 -32.21 20.94
CA THR A 222 35.24 -31.12 21.75
C THR A 222 36.76 -31.23 21.76
N THR A 223 37.40 -30.94 20.63
CA THR A 223 38.79 -30.46 20.57
C THR A 223 38.98 -29.57 19.34
N ALA A 224 38.48 -28.34 19.39
CA ALA A 224 38.98 -27.24 18.57
C ALA A 224 38.50 -25.91 19.19
N VAL A 225 39.21 -25.43 20.19
CA VAL A 225 39.16 -24.01 20.57
C VAL A 225 40.23 -23.30 19.74
N VAL A 226 39.86 -22.11 19.27
CA VAL A 226 40.64 -21.11 18.52
C VAL A 226 40.64 -21.27 16.99
N ASP A 227 39.59 -20.75 16.35
CA ASP A 227 39.79 -19.59 15.48
C ASP A 227 38.50 -18.80 15.29
N ALA A 228 38.54 -17.54 15.74
CA ALA A 228 37.50 -16.55 15.57
C ALA A 228 37.57 -16.00 14.13
N ALA A 229 36.98 -16.73 13.19
CA ALA A 229 36.67 -16.21 11.86
C ALA A 229 35.16 -16.28 11.62
N VAL A 230 34.60 -15.15 11.19
CA VAL A 230 33.18 -14.92 10.91
C VAL A 230 32.69 -15.89 9.83
N SER A 231 32.24 -17.08 10.25
CA SER A 231 31.48 -18.02 9.42
C SER A 231 30.00 -17.84 9.77
N ARG A 232 29.24 -17.25 8.84
CA ARG A 232 27.77 -17.18 8.93
C ARG A 232 27.22 -18.62 8.88
N GLN A 233 26.93 -19.19 10.04
CA GLN A 233 26.13 -20.41 10.13
C GLN A 233 24.76 -20.17 9.45
N PRO A 234 24.23 -21.13 8.67
CA PRO A 234 22.90 -21.01 8.10
C PRO A 234 21.87 -20.99 9.24
N LEU A 235 21.03 -19.95 9.29
CA LEU A 235 19.93 -19.84 10.25
C LEU A 235 19.10 -21.13 10.24
N THR A 236 18.76 -21.64 11.42
CA THR A 236 17.85 -22.79 11.51
C THR A 236 16.49 -22.40 10.92
N GLU A 237 15.75 -23.34 10.31
CA GLU A 237 14.45 -23.04 9.67
C GLU A 237 13.47 -22.32 10.62
N SER A 238 13.57 -22.58 11.92
CA SER A 238 12.78 -21.91 12.96
C SER A 238 13.14 -20.43 13.15
N GLU A 239 14.43 -20.08 13.06
CA GLU A 239 14.92 -18.71 13.17
C GLU A 239 14.55 -17.90 11.92
N SER A 240 14.70 -18.49 10.72
CA SER A 240 14.32 -17.82 9.47
C SER A 240 12.82 -17.51 9.43
N ILE A 241 11.98 -18.44 9.86
CA ILE A 241 10.52 -18.23 9.99
C ILE A 241 10.20 -17.19 11.05
N SER A 242 10.94 -17.16 12.17
CA SER A 242 10.75 -16.14 13.20
C SER A 242 11.08 -14.75 12.68
N HIS A 243 12.18 -14.60 11.94
CA HIS A 243 12.55 -13.36 11.26
C HIS A 243 11.49 -12.95 10.23
N LEU A 244 10.98 -13.89 9.44
CA LEU A 244 9.92 -13.64 8.47
C LEU A 244 8.64 -13.12 9.14
N ILE A 245 8.18 -13.78 10.22
CA ILE A 245 7.01 -13.34 10.99
C ILE A 245 7.20 -11.92 11.54
N THR A 246 8.37 -11.60 12.10
CA THR A 246 8.63 -10.24 12.63
C THR A 246 8.61 -9.19 11.53
N HIS A 247 9.14 -9.52 10.35
CA HIS A 247 9.12 -8.64 9.18
C HIS A 247 7.70 -8.40 8.68
N ILE A 248 6.90 -9.46 8.50
CA ILE A 248 5.49 -9.37 8.11
C ILE A 248 4.71 -8.50 9.11
N LYS A 249 4.88 -8.74 10.41
CA LYS A 249 4.23 -7.93 11.46
C LYS A 249 4.57 -6.45 11.35
N LEU A 250 5.82 -6.11 11.06
CA LEU A 250 6.24 -4.72 10.89
C LEU A 250 5.53 -4.05 9.71
N LEU A 251 5.48 -4.74 8.56
CA LEU A 251 4.81 -4.23 7.36
C LEU A 251 3.31 -4.05 7.58
N LEU A 252 2.66 -5.06 8.14
CA LEU A 252 1.22 -5.04 8.41
C LEU A 252 0.83 -3.95 9.42
N ARG A 253 1.58 -3.79 10.51
CA ARG A 253 1.34 -2.71 11.49
C ARG A 253 1.47 -1.34 10.85
N ARG A 254 2.47 -1.14 9.98
CA ARG A 254 2.68 0.14 9.30
C ARG A 254 1.60 0.41 8.26
N ARG A 255 1.15 -0.61 7.51
CA ARG A 255 0.02 -0.50 6.56
C ARG A 255 -1.28 -0.16 7.30
N ALA A 256 -1.57 -0.85 8.40
CA ALA A 256 -2.75 -0.56 9.21
C ALA A 256 -2.74 0.88 9.76
N ALA A 257 -1.59 1.36 10.26
CA ALA A 257 -1.44 2.76 10.68
C ALA A 257 -1.64 3.76 9.51
N ALA A 258 -1.17 3.42 8.31
CA ALA A 258 -1.33 4.26 7.13
C ALA A 258 -2.80 4.36 6.68
N ILE A 259 -3.53 3.24 6.71
CA ILE A 259 -4.96 3.19 6.39
C ILE A 259 -5.77 3.93 7.45
N ALA A 260 -5.50 3.70 8.74
CA ALA A 260 -6.16 4.42 9.82
C ALA A 260 -5.94 5.95 9.72
N ALA A 261 -4.74 6.40 9.33
CA ALA A 261 -4.46 7.82 9.09
C ALA A 261 -5.22 8.36 7.87
N LEU A 262 -5.41 7.55 6.82
CA LEU A 262 -6.20 7.91 5.65
C LEU A 262 -7.67 8.10 6.02
N ASP A 263 -8.23 7.15 6.77
CA ASP A 263 -9.62 7.18 7.23
C ASP A 263 -9.87 8.35 8.20
N ALA A 264 -8.86 8.73 9.00
CA ALA A 264 -8.88 9.89 9.88
C ALA A 264 -8.68 11.25 9.15
N GLY A 265 -8.46 11.24 7.83
CA GLY A 265 -8.22 12.47 7.05
C GLY A 265 -6.82 13.06 7.17
N LEU A 266 -5.90 12.38 7.87
CA LEU A 266 -4.50 12.79 8.04
C LEU A 266 -3.64 12.31 6.86
N TYR A 267 -3.87 12.90 5.69
CA TYR A 267 -3.31 12.43 4.42
C TYR A 267 -1.77 12.47 4.38
N SER A 268 -1.14 13.49 4.96
CA SER A 268 0.33 13.61 5.02
C SER A 268 0.98 12.46 5.81
N GLU A 269 0.41 12.10 6.96
CA GLU A 269 0.87 10.99 7.78
C GLU A 269 0.64 9.64 7.09
N SER A 270 -0.51 9.46 6.44
CA SER A 270 -0.78 8.28 5.61
C SER A 270 0.28 8.11 4.52
N ILE A 271 0.56 9.17 3.76
CA ILE A 271 1.61 9.20 2.72
C ILE A 271 2.97 8.84 3.32
N ARG A 272 3.31 9.37 4.50
CA ARG A 272 4.57 9.10 5.19
C ARG A 272 4.69 7.62 5.58
N HIS A 273 3.64 7.03 6.15
CA HIS A 273 3.64 5.62 6.53
C HIS A 273 3.79 4.70 5.32
N PHE A 274 3.06 4.95 4.23
CA PHE A 274 3.21 4.18 2.99
C PHE A 274 4.59 4.37 2.36
N SER A 275 5.12 5.60 2.31
CA SER A 275 6.45 5.84 1.76
C SER A 275 7.53 5.10 2.55
N LYS A 276 7.40 5.00 3.88
CA LYS A 276 8.30 4.16 4.70
C LYS A 276 8.20 2.65 4.42
N ILE A 277 7.09 2.17 3.86
CA ILE A 277 6.97 0.77 3.39
C ILE A 277 7.71 0.64 2.05
N LEU A 278 7.39 1.52 1.11
CA LEU A 278 7.86 1.49 -0.28
C LEU A 278 9.36 1.84 -0.42
N ASP A 279 9.88 2.72 0.44
CA ASP A 279 11.28 3.11 0.52
C ASP A 279 12.07 2.28 1.56
N GLY A 280 11.49 1.18 2.04
CA GLY A 280 12.16 0.24 2.93
C GLY A 280 13.38 -0.42 2.27
N ARG A 281 14.40 -0.72 3.09
CA ARG A 281 15.61 -1.45 2.63
C ARG A 281 15.36 -2.92 2.30
N ARG A 282 14.28 -3.50 2.82
CA ARG A 282 13.93 -4.90 2.59
C ARG A 282 12.94 -4.96 1.42
N PRO A 283 13.20 -5.79 0.40
CA PRO A 283 12.24 -6.04 -0.65
C PRO A 283 10.90 -6.52 -0.08
N ALA A 284 9.83 -6.24 -0.80
CA ALA A 284 8.52 -6.74 -0.46
C ALA A 284 7.82 -7.34 -1.69
N PRO A 285 6.91 -8.29 -1.47
CA PRO A 285 6.15 -8.95 -2.53
C PRO A 285 5.39 -7.97 -3.43
N GLN A 286 5.42 -8.24 -4.74
CA GLN A 286 4.76 -7.44 -5.78
C GLN A 286 3.31 -7.07 -5.46
N ALA A 287 2.46 -8.05 -5.13
CA ALA A 287 1.03 -7.79 -4.90
C ALA A 287 0.77 -6.89 -3.68
N PHE A 288 1.58 -7.02 -2.62
CA PHE A 288 1.49 -6.18 -1.43
C PHE A 288 1.95 -4.74 -1.70
N LEU A 289 3.00 -4.57 -2.48
CA LEU A 289 3.46 -3.24 -2.88
C LEU A 289 2.44 -2.55 -3.80
N ALA A 290 1.80 -3.30 -4.71
CA ALA A 290 0.73 -2.79 -5.56
C ALA A 290 -0.44 -2.23 -4.72
N GLU A 291 -0.87 -2.95 -3.69
CA GLU A 291 -1.90 -2.47 -2.75
C GLU A 291 -1.45 -1.23 -1.97
N CYS A 292 -0.19 -1.19 -1.51
CA CYS A 292 0.36 -0.02 -0.84
C CYS A 292 0.40 1.22 -1.74
N TYR A 293 0.77 1.07 -3.02
CA TYR A 293 0.70 2.15 -4.00
C TYR A 293 -0.74 2.61 -4.23
N LEU A 294 -1.70 1.68 -4.33
CA LEU A 294 -3.12 2.00 -4.50
C LEU A 294 -3.63 2.87 -3.34
N HIS A 295 -3.39 2.47 -2.09
CA HIS A 295 -3.81 3.26 -0.94
C HIS A 295 -3.05 4.59 -0.79
N ARG A 296 -1.74 4.63 -1.09
CA ARG A 296 -1.00 5.90 -1.09
C ARG A 296 -1.52 6.85 -2.17
N SER A 297 -1.94 6.34 -3.33
CA SER A 297 -2.58 7.15 -4.36
C SER A 297 -3.89 7.77 -3.85
N ALA A 298 -4.71 7.01 -3.11
CA ALA A 298 -5.92 7.56 -2.48
C ALA A 298 -5.58 8.70 -1.51
N ALA A 299 -4.51 8.55 -0.71
CA ALA A 299 -4.03 9.62 0.17
C ALA A 299 -3.53 10.85 -0.61
N PHE A 300 -2.80 10.65 -1.72
CA PHE A 300 -2.35 11.75 -2.59
C PHE A 300 -3.52 12.48 -3.26
N LYS A 301 -4.53 11.74 -3.74
CA LYS A 301 -5.76 12.30 -4.29
C LYS A 301 -6.45 13.20 -3.25
N SER A 302 -6.64 12.69 -2.04
CA SER A 302 -7.30 13.45 -0.97
C SER A 302 -6.48 14.66 -0.49
N ALA A 303 -5.14 14.61 -0.65
CA ALA A 303 -4.24 15.74 -0.43
C ALA A 303 -4.18 16.74 -1.60
N GLY A 304 -4.94 16.55 -2.68
CA GLY A 304 -4.92 17.40 -3.89
C GLY A 304 -3.68 17.22 -4.78
N ARG A 305 -2.85 16.21 -4.53
CA ARG A 305 -1.59 15.95 -5.26
C ARG A 305 -1.86 14.96 -6.41
N ILE A 306 -2.57 15.44 -7.44
CA ILE A 306 -3.15 14.55 -8.47
C ILE A 306 -2.10 13.86 -9.34
N ALA A 307 -1.08 14.58 -9.83
CA ALA A 307 -0.02 13.98 -10.67
C ALA A 307 0.70 12.80 -9.97
N GLU A 308 0.92 12.92 -8.66
CA GLU A 308 1.57 11.87 -7.88
C GLU A 308 0.64 10.69 -7.60
N SER A 309 -0.65 10.97 -7.40
CA SER A 309 -1.68 9.93 -7.34
C SER A 309 -1.73 9.12 -8.64
N ILE A 310 -1.68 9.78 -9.81
CA ILE A 310 -1.62 9.08 -11.11
C ILE A 310 -0.34 8.25 -11.21
N ALA A 311 0.81 8.78 -10.75
CA ALA A 311 2.06 8.03 -10.78
C ALA A 311 2.01 6.75 -9.94
N ASP A 312 1.41 6.78 -8.75
CA ASP A 312 1.26 5.59 -7.92
C ASP A 312 0.25 4.58 -8.49
N LEU A 313 -0.82 5.04 -9.13
CA LEU A 313 -1.75 4.17 -9.85
C LEU A 313 -1.07 3.52 -11.07
N ASN A 314 -0.23 4.27 -11.79
CA ASN A 314 0.59 3.74 -12.87
C ASN A 314 1.54 2.66 -12.38
N ARG A 315 2.20 2.85 -11.23
CA ARG A 315 3.02 1.81 -10.58
C ARG A 315 2.19 0.60 -10.18
N THR A 316 0.99 0.83 -9.63
CA THR A 316 0.06 -0.25 -9.27
C THR A 316 -0.30 -1.10 -10.49
N LEU A 317 -0.62 -0.48 -11.63
CA LEU A 317 -0.98 -1.18 -12.87
C LEU A 317 0.23 -1.78 -13.60
N ALA A 318 1.44 -1.25 -13.35
CA ALA A 318 2.69 -1.86 -13.76
C ALA A 318 3.03 -3.11 -12.94
N LEU A 319 2.52 -3.24 -11.71
CA LEU A 319 2.63 -4.49 -10.94
C LEU A 319 1.44 -5.41 -11.22
N GLU A 320 0.22 -4.90 -11.23
CA GLU A 320 -1.02 -5.67 -11.33
C GLU A 320 -1.94 -5.07 -12.41
N PRO A 321 -1.80 -5.47 -13.69
CA PRO A 321 -2.60 -4.95 -14.80
C PRO A 321 -4.10 -5.13 -14.63
N ASN A 322 -4.49 -6.24 -13.99
CA ASN A 322 -5.89 -6.66 -13.86
C ASN A 322 -6.54 -6.09 -12.58
N SER A 323 -5.90 -5.12 -11.92
CA SER A 323 -6.44 -4.46 -10.73
C SER A 323 -7.59 -3.54 -11.12
N THR A 324 -8.83 -4.02 -10.98
CA THR A 324 -10.04 -3.24 -11.24
C THR A 324 -10.12 -2.00 -10.35
N GLY A 325 -9.69 -2.11 -9.08
CA GLY A 325 -9.64 -0.99 -8.15
C GLY A 325 -8.70 0.14 -8.61
N ALA A 326 -7.52 -0.21 -9.13
CA ALA A 326 -6.57 0.78 -9.63
C ALA A 326 -7.04 1.45 -10.93
N LEU A 327 -7.62 0.68 -11.86
CA LEU A 327 -8.21 1.22 -13.09
C LEU A 327 -9.36 2.18 -12.79
N LEU A 328 -10.29 1.79 -11.89
CA LEU A 328 -11.41 2.65 -11.49
C LEU A 328 -10.91 3.92 -10.77
N ALA A 329 -9.92 3.80 -9.89
CA ALA A 329 -9.33 4.95 -9.20
C ALA A 329 -8.67 5.92 -10.21
N ARG A 330 -7.94 5.39 -11.20
CA ARG A 330 -7.27 6.20 -12.23
C ARG A 330 -8.27 6.85 -13.19
N ALA A 331 -9.30 6.12 -13.63
CA ALA A 331 -10.39 6.68 -14.40
C ALA A 331 -11.09 7.84 -13.67
N GLY A 332 -11.32 7.70 -12.36
CA GLY A 332 -11.88 8.77 -11.55
C GLY A 332 -10.98 10.01 -11.42
N LEU A 333 -9.65 9.84 -11.42
CA LEU A 333 -8.72 10.98 -11.48
C LEU A 333 -8.68 11.65 -12.84
N PHE A 334 -8.72 10.87 -13.91
CA PHE A 334 -8.79 11.40 -15.26
C PHE A 334 -10.10 12.15 -15.50
N GLU A 335 -11.22 11.65 -14.98
CA GLU A 335 -12.48 12.39 -14.99
C GLU A 335 -12.39 13.70 -14.19
N LEU A 336 -11.75 13.67 -13.00
CA LEU A 336 -11.55 14.87 -12.18
C LEU A 336 -10.74 15.96 -12.90
N ILE A 337 -9.71 15.57 -13.66
CA ILE A 337 -8.85 16.49 -14.43
C ILE A 337 -9.47 16.83 -15.80
N GLY A 338 -10.54 16.16 -16.23
CA GLY A 338 -11.12 16.38 -17.56
C GLY A 338 -10.42 15.64 -18.70
N CYS A 339 -9.52 14.69 -18.41
CA CYS A 339 -8.95 13.74 -19.37
C CYS A 339 -9.96 12.61 -19.70
N ILE A 340 -11.11 12.98 -20.28
CA ILE A 340 -12.25 12.05 -20.45
C ILE A 340 -11.89 10.84 -21.32
N THR A 341 -11.05 11.03 -22.34
CA THR A 341 -10.62 9.94 -23.25
C THR A 341 -9.88 8.83 -22.51
N ASP A 342 -8.94 9.20 -21.64
CA ASP A 342 -8.15 8.25 -20.87
C ASP A 342 -9.01 7.57 -19.79
N ALA A 343 -9.96 8.31 -19.20
CA ALA A 343 -10.94 7.74 -18.28
C ALA A 343 -11.78 6.65 -18.96
N VAL A 344 -12.29 6.91 -20.17
CA VAL A 344 -13.08 5.92 -20.94
C VAL A 344 -12.25 4.67 -21.23
N HIS A 345 -10.99 4.83 -21.65
CA HIS A 345 -10.11 3.70 -21.92
C HIS A 345 -9.92 2.79 -20.69
N ASP A 346 -9.71 3.37 -19.51
CA ASP A 346 -9.57 2.61 -18.26
C ASP A 346 -10.88 1.91 -17.87
N LEU A 347 -12.03 2.57 -18.02
CA LEU A 347 -13.33 1.96 -17.75
C LEU A 347 -13.66 0.82 -18.73
N GLU A 348 -13.29 0.97 -20.01
CA GLU A 348 -13.43 -0.09 -21.00
C GLU A 348 -12.56 -1.30 -20.66
N HIS A 349 -11.34 -1.08 -20.14
CA HIS A 349 -10.50 -2.17 -19.67
C HIS A 349 -11.15 -2.91 -18.48
N VAL A 350 -11.73 -2.19 -17.50
CA VAL A 350 -12.49 -2.81 -16.41
C VAL A 350 -13.67 -3.63 -16.95
N LYS A 351 -14.36 -3.11 -17.97
CA LYS A 351 -15.48 -3.81 -18.61
C LYS A 351 -15.02 -5.13 -19.26
N LEU A 352 -13.85 -5.13 -19.90
CA LEU A 352 -13.25 -6.36 -20.46
C LEU A 352 -12.93 -7.38 -19.36
N ILE A 353 -12.35 -6.94 -18.24
CA ILE A 353 -12.05 -7.79 -17.08
C ILE A 353 -13.32 -8.42 -16.49
N TYR A 354 -14.40 -7.64 -16.32
CA TYR A 354 -15.66 -8.20 -15.83
C TYR A 354 -16.29 -9.18 -16.82
N ASN A 355 -16.22 -8.89 -18.12
CA ASN A 355 -16.71 -9.81 -19.14
C ASN A 355 -15.92 -11.12 -19.19
N SER A 356 -14.60 -11.10 -19.01
CA SER A 356 -13.81 -12.34 -18.95
C SER A 356 -14.18 -13.18 -17.72
N ILE A 357 -14.38 -12.55 -16.56
CA ILE A 357 -14.83 -13.25 -15.34
C ILE A 357 -16.19 -13.94 -15.57
N LEU A 358 -17.13 -13.26 -16.23
CA LEU A 358 -18.46 -13.84 -16.50
C LEU A 358 -18.40 -14.99 -17.50
N ARG A 359 -17.52 -14.91 -18.52
CA ARG A 359 -17.33 -15.96 -19.52
C ARG A 359 -16.67 -17.20 -18.93
N ASP A 360 -15.56 -17.02 -18.23
CA ASP A 360 -14.72 -18.13 -17.79
C ASP A 360 -15.20 -18.74 -16.47
N ARG A 361 -16.11 -18.05 -15.76
CA ARG A 361 -16.55 -18.35 -14.38
C ARG A 361 -15.40 -18.46 -13.37
N LYS A 362 -14.18 -18.08 -13.79
CA LYS A 362 -12.94 -18.08 -13.03
C LYS A 362 -12.41 -16.64 -12.98
N PRO A 363 -11.83 -16.20 -11.86
CA PRO A 363 -11.23 -14.87 -11.82
C PRO A 363 -9.96 -14.85 -12.71
N PRO A 364 -9.61 -13.70 -13.32
CA PRO A 364 -8.31 -13.53 -13.93
C PRO A 364 -7.25 -13.56 -12.84
N GLY A 365 -6.33 -14.52 -12.95
CA GLY A 365 -5.29 -14.78 -11.97
C GLY A 365 -5.54 -16.04 -11.12
N PRO A 366 -4.70 -16.29 -10.10
CA PRO A 366 -4.76 -17.51 -9.31
C PRO A 366 -6.06 -17.63 -8.51
N ALA A 367 -6.59 -18.85 -8.38
CA ALA A 367 -7.90 -19.11 -7.77
C ALA A 367 -7.98 -18.69 -6.29
N TRP A 368 -6.85 -18.73 -5.59
CA TRP A 368 -6.73 -18.38 -4.17
C TRP A 368 -6.55 -16.87 -3.91
N LYS A 369 -6.38 -16.03 -4.95
CA LYS A 369 -6.24 -14.59 -4.76
C LYS A 369 -7.62 -13.99 -4.38
N PRO A 370 -7.74 -13.30 -3.23
CA PRO A 370 -9.01 -12.71 -2.82
C PRO A 370 -9.60 -11.81 -3.90
N ARG A 371 -10.87 -12.03 -4.24
CA ARG A 371 -11.60 -11.16 -5.17
C ARG A 371 -11.95 -9.86 -4.44
N SER A 372 -11.59 -8.72 -5.02
CA SER A 372 -12.05 -7.43 -4.53
C SER A 372 -13.57 -7.23 -4.72
N VAL A 373 -14.21 -7.98 -5.63
CA VAL A 373 -15.65 -7.87 -5.94
C VAL A 373 -16.28 -9.26 -5.96
N PRO A 374 -17.37 -9.50 -5.21
CA PRO A 374 -18.07 -10.78 -5.23
C PRO A 374 -18.74 -11.01 -6.59
N TYR A 375 -18.81 -12.27 -7.04
CA TYR A 375 -19.30 -12.62 -8.39
C TYR A 375 -20.72 -12.10 -8.65
N ARG A 376 -21.59 -12.19 -7.63
CA ARG A 376 -22.98 -11.74 -7.67
C ARG A 376 -23.14 -10.25 -8.01
N GLU A 377 -22.18 -9.41 -7.63
CA GLU A 377 -22.23 -7.97 -7.89
C GLU A 377 -21.75 -7.60 -9.31
N ILE A 378 -21.03 -8.49 -10.00
CA ILE A 378 -20.37 -8.18 -11.27
C ILE A 378 -21.37 -7.71 -12.36
N PRO A 379 -22.53 -8.38 -12.58
CA PRO A 379 -23.49 -7.90 -13.57
C PRO A 379 -24.04 -6.50 -13.27
N GLY A 380 -24.32 -6.21 -11.99
CA GLY A 380 -24.79 -4.88 -11.56
C GLY A 380 -23.73 -3.80 -11.77
N ARG A 381 -22.48 -4.08 -11.38
CA ARG A 381 -21.33 -3.19 -11.61
C ARG A 381 -21.10 -2.95 -13.11
N LEU A 382 -21.28 -3.97 -13.94
CA LEU A 382 -21.12 -3.87 -15.40
C LEU A 382 -22.21 -2.99 -16.04
N CYS A 383 -23.44 -3.04 -15.54
CA CYS A 383 -24.51 -2.14 -15.98
C CYS A 383 -24.17 -0.67 -15.67
N VAL A 384 -23.79 -0.38 -14.42
CA VAL A 384 -23.36 0.97 -13.99
C VAL A 384 -22.14 1.45 -14.78
N LEU A 385 -21.18 0.56 -15.03
CA LEU A 385 -20.01 0.85 -15.84
C LEU A 385 -20.38 1.17 -17.29
N GLY A 386 -21.32 0.40 -17.86
CA GLY A 386 -21.82 0.61 -19.22
C GLY A 386 -22.50 1.96 -19.40
N SER A 387 -23.37 2.36 -18.45
CA SER A 387 -24.02 3.68 -18.49
C SER A 387 -23.00 4.81 -18.32
N LYS A 388 -22.03 4.65 -17.41
CA LYS A 388 -20.96 5.64 -17.21
C LYS A 388 -20.09 5.82 -18.46
N ILE A 389 -19.67 4.72 -19.10
CA ILE A 389 -18.90 4.78 -20.36
C ILE A 389 -19.71 5.51 -21.44
N GLN A 390 -21.01 5.21 -21.57
CA GLN A 390 -21.85 5.87 -22.55
C GLN A 390 -21.99 7.37 -22.28
N GLN A 391 -22.18 7.76 -21.02
CA GLN A 391 -22.23 9.17 -20.62
C GLN A 391 -20.93 9.91 -20.98
N LEU A 392 -19.77 9.33 -20.66
CA LEU A 392 -18.48 9.95 -20.99
C LEU A 392 -18.25 10.02 -22.52
N LYS A 393 -18.67 9.00 -23.26
CA LYS A 393 -18.62 9.03 -24.74
C LYS A 393 -19.52 10.10 -25.35
N GLN A 394 -20.70 10.35 -24.76
CA GLN A 394 -21.57 11.46 -25.18
C GLN A 394 -20.90 12.81 -24.93
N ARG A 395 -20.26 13.00 -23.76
CA ARG A 395 -19.49 14.23 -23.47
C ARG A 395 -18.33 14.44 -24.46
N ILE A 396 -17.65 13.36 -24.84
CA ILE A 396 -16.64 13.40 -25.90
C ILE A 396 -17.27 13.85 -27.24
N ALA A 397 -18.42 13.29 -27.61
CA ALA A 397 -19.13 13.66 -28.83
C ALA A 397 -19.63 15.12 -28.82
N MET A 398 -19.94 15.67 -27.65
CA MET A 398 -20.29 17.08 -27.45
C MET A 398 -19.09 18.03 -27.54
N GLY A 399 -17.86 17.52 -27.68
CA GLY A 399 -16.64 18.31 -27.85
C GLY A 399 -15.88 18.66 -26.56
N GLU A 400 -16.20 18.03 -25.42
CA GLU A 400 -15.54 18.31 -24.13
C GLU A 400 -14.09 17.77 -24.01
N THR A 401 -13.47 17.32 -25.11
CA THR A 401 -12.15 16.65 -25.11
C THR A 401 -10.96 17.57 -24.81
N GLY A 402 -11.15 18.90 -24.87
CA GLY A 402 -10.09 19.90 -24.69
C GLY A 402 -10.02 20.55 -23.31
N ASN A 403 -11.02 20.36 -22.44
CA ASN A 403 -11.14 21.10 -21.17
C ASN A 403 -10.45 20.39 -20.01
N VAL A 404 -9.13 20.23 -20.12
CA VAL A 404 -8.31 19.58 -19.10
C VAL A 404 -7.88 20.59 -18.04
N ASP A 405 -8.17 20.31 -16.76
CA ASP A 405 -7.75 21.13 -15.62
C ASP A 405 -6.27 20.90 -15.28
N TYR A 406 -5.41 21.56 -16.05
CA TYR A 406 -3.97 21.51 -15.83
C TYR A 406 -3.54 22.18 -14.51
N TYR A 407 -4.32 23.11 -13.95
CA TYR A 407 -4.04 23.69 -12.63
C TYR A 407 -4.18 22.61 -11.55
N GLY A 408 -5.29 21.86 -11.56
CA GLY A 408 -5.49 20.72 -10.67
C GLY A 408 -4.44 19.62 -10.83
N LEU A 409 -4.04 19.31 -12.07
CA LEU A 409 -2.96 18.34 -12.35
C LEU A 409 -1.63 18.74 -11.70
N LEU A 410 -1.24 20.02 -11.86
CA LEU A 410 0.03 20.55 -11.33
C LEU A 410 -0.04 20.89 -9.83
N GLY A 411 -1.24 20.85 -9.23
CA GLY A 411 -1.46 21.22 -7.83
C GLY A 411 -1.38 22.74 -7.59
N LEU A 412 -1.75 23.54 -8.59
CA LEU A 412 -1.70 25.00 -8.56
C LEU A 412 -3.10 25.60 -8.45
N ARG A 413 -3.18 26.81 -7.90
CA ARG A 413 -4.41 27.61 -7.93
C ARG A 413 -4.51 28.39 -9.24
N ARG A 414 -5.73 28.72 -9.67
CA ARG A 414 -5.97 29.60 -10.82
C ARG A 414 -5.43 31.01 -10.53
N GLY A 415 -4.76 31.63 -11.51
CA GLY A 415 -4.08 32.92 -11.33
C GLY A 415 -2.76 32.82 -10.56
N CYS A 416 -2.08 31.67 -10.63
CA CYS A 416 -0.75 31.51 -10.04
C CYS A 416 0.31 32.33 -10.78
N SER A 417 1.37 32.73 -10.07
CA SER A 417 2.47 33.47 -10.69
C SER A 417 3.33 32.56 -11.57
N ARG A 418 4.02 33.13 -12.56
CA ARG A 418 4.95 32.39 -13.42
C ARG A 418 6.01 31.62 -12.61
N SER A 419 6.55 32.22 -11.56
CA SER A 419 7.55 31.60 -10.69
C SER A 419 7.00 30.44 -9.83
N GLU A 420 5.72 30.46 -9.46
CA GLU A 420 5.05 29.32 -8.82
C GLU A 420 4.88 28.15 -9.78
N LEU A 421 4.46 28.44 -11.01
CA LEU A 421 4.33 27.44 -12.07
C LEU A 421 5.66 26.76 -12.37
N ASP A 422 6.73 27.54 -12.55
CA ASP A 422 8.06 27.02 -12.90
C ASP A 422 8.64 26.14 -11.79
N ARG A 423 8.45 26.53 -10.51
CA ARG A 423 8.84 25.71 -9.36
C ARG A 423 8.07 24.39 -9.29
N ALA A 424 6.74 24.44 -9.43
CA ALA A 424 5.90 23.24 -9.40
C ALA A 424 6.24 22.28 -10.55
N HIS A 425 6.44 22.83 -11.76
CA HIS A 425 6.85 22.06 -12.92
C HIS A 425 8.20 21.39 -12.72
N LEU A 426 9.21 22.13 -12.24
CA LEU A 426 10.55 21.59 -11.98
C LEU A 426 10.49 20.42 -10.99
N LEU A 427 9.75 20.56 -9.89
CA LEU A 427 9.59 19.49 -8.89
C LEU A 427 8.95 18.23 -9.50
N LEU A 428 7.88 18.39 -10.27
CA LEU A 428 7.19 17.28 -10.91
C LEU A 428 8.07 16.59 -11.96
N VAL A 429 8.79 17.35 -12.78
CA VAL A 429 9.72 16.83 -13.77
C VAL A 429 10.84 16.04 -13.10
N LEU A 430 11.46 16.57 -12.05
CA LEU A 430 12.54 15.89 -11.33
C LEU A 430 12.08 14.57 -10.67
N LYS A 431 10.82 14.53 -10.21
CA LYS A 431 10.21 13.38 -9.55
C LYS A 431 9.71 12.31 -10.53
N HIS A 432 9.11 12.73 -11.65
CA HIS A 432 8.45 11.85 -12.62
C HIS A 432 9.25 11.67 -13.92
N LYS A 433 10.57 11.86 -13.87
CA LYS A 433 11.46 11.51 -14.99
C LYS A 433 11.26 10.06 -15.42
N PRO A 434 11.07 9.77 -16.71
CA PRO A 434 10.80 8.42 -17.19
C PRO A 434 11.98 7.46 -16.94
N GLU A 435 13.21 7.95 -16.81
CA GLU A 435 14.38 7.13 -16.48
C GLU A 435 14.33 6.61 -15.04
N LYS A 436 13.79 7.42 -14.12
CA LYS A 436 13.68 7.07 -12.69
C LYS A 436 12.46 6.20 -12.40
N SER A 437 11.55 6.04 -13.35
CA SER A 437 10.29 5.34 -13.11
C SER A 437 10.47 3.85 -12.86
N MET A 438 11.59 3.25 -13.25
CA MET A 438 11.88 1.82 -13.06
C MET A 438 12.48 1.49 -11.70
N GLY A 439 13.06 2.46 -10.98
CA GLY A 439 13.83 2.21 -9.73
C GLY A 439 12.99 1.78 -8.53
N PHE A 440 11.68 1.59 -8.68
CA PHE A 440 10.87 0.92 -7.65
C PHE A 440 10.84 -0.60 -7.83
N LEU A 441 11.12 -1.11 -9.03
CA LEU A 441 11.09 -2.54 -9.34
C LEU A 441 12.21 -3.30 -8.65
N ASP A 442 13.37 -2.66 -8.44
CA ASP A 442 14.50 -3.22 -7.68
C ASP A 442 14.13 -3.58 -6.23
N ARG A 443 13.03 -3.02 -5.72
CA ARG A 443 12.50 -3.25 -4.35
C ARG A 443 11.33 -4.23 -4.33
N CYS A 444 10.88 -4.70 -5.49
CA CYS A 444 9.78 -5.63 -5.63
C CYS A 444 10.33 -7.07 -5.74
N GLU A 445 9.80 -7.97 -4.91
CA GLU A 445 10.00 -9.40 -5.10
C GLU A 445 9.01 -9.90 -6.15
N PHE A 446 9.53 -10.34 -7.29
CA PHE A 446 8.76 -10.99 -8.36
C PHE A 446 8.79 -12.50 -8.19
N ALA A 447 7.66 -13.16 -8.50
CA ALA A 447 7.59 -14.61 -8.53
C ALA A 447 8.29 -15.19 -9.79
N ASP A 448 8.20 -14.47 -10.92
CA ASP A 448 8.70 -14.90 -12.22
C ASP A 448 9.54 -13.78 -12.88
N GLU A 449 10.66 -14.11 -13.53
CA GLU A 449 11.52 -13.11 -14.21
C GLU A 449 10.83 -12.45 -15.41
N ARG A 450 9.96 -13.17 -16.12
CA ARG A 450 9.18 -12.61 -17.25
C ARG A 450 8.18 -11.54 -16.78
N ASP A 451 7.69 -11.66 -15.55
CA ASP A 451 6.80 -10.66 -14.96
C ASP A 451 7.56 -9.35 -14.69
N TYR A 452 8.87 -9.41 -14.40
CA TYR A 452 9.73 -8.25 -14.20
C TYR A 452 9.88 -7.40 -15.46
N ASP A 453 10.26 -8.00 -16.59
CA ASP A 453 10.46 -7.26 -17.84
C ASP A 453 9.16 -6.63 -18.34
N SER A 454 8.06 -7.38 -18.28
CA SER A 454 6.75 -6.84 -18.66
C SER A 454 6.30 -5.70 -17.74
N ALA A 455 6.60 -5.78 -16.44
CA ALA A 455 6.31 -4.72 -15.47
C ALA A 455 7.16 -3.48 -15.74
N LYS A 456 8.44 -3.67 -16.10
CA LYS A 456 9.38 -2.62 -16.46
C LYS A 456 8.94 -1.83 -17.67
N ASP A 457 8.50 -2.52 -18.73
CA ASP A 457 8.01 -1.86 -19.94
C ASP A 457 6.71 -1.09 -19.68
N ARG A 458 5.77 -1.68 -18.93
CA ARG A 458 4.53 -1.00 -18.51
C ARG A 458 4.80 0.24 -17.65
N ALA A 459 5.75 0.15 -16.71
CA ALA A 459 6.17 1.28 -15.87
C ALA A 459 6.81 2.40 -16.70
N ARG A 460 7.68 2.05 -17.65
CA ARG A 460 8.32 3.03 -18.56
C ARG A 460 7.28 3.74 -19.41
N MET A 461 6.40 3.00 -20.08
CA MET A 461 5.37 3.57 -20.96
C MET A 461 4.42 4.50 -20.20
N SER A 462 3.90 4.06 -19.06
CA SER A 462 2.98 4.85 -18.25
C SER A 462 3.64 6.11 -17.65
N ALA A 463 4.93 6.05 -17.30
CA ALA A 463 5.69 7.22 -16.87
C ALA A 463 5.91 8.24 -17.99
N VAL A 464 6.19 7.79 -19.21
CA VAL A 464 6.32 8.68 -20.39
C VAL A 464 5.00 9.40 -20.66
N LEU A 465 3.86 8.70 -20.57
CA LEU A 465 2.53 9.32 -20.76
C LEU A 465 2.25 10.39 -19.71
N LEU A 466 2.51 10.10 -18.42
CA LEU A 466 2.35 11.08 -17.35
C LEU A 466 3.29 12.27 -17.54
N TYR A 467 4.55 12.02 -17.91
CA TYR A 467 5.51 13.08 -18.18
C TYR A 467 5.03 14.02 -19.29
N ARG A 468 4.54 13.47 -20.41
CA ARG A 468 3.96 14.27 -21.51
C ARG A 468 2.74 15.06 -21.07
N LEU A 469 1.88 14.48 -20.23
CA LEU A 469 0.71 15.17 -19.69
C LEU A 469 1.11 16.38 -18.83
N ILE A 470 2.14 16.22 -17.98
CA ILE A 470 2.70 17.31 -17.17
C ILE A 470 3.31 18.40 -18.06
N GLN A 471 4.06 18.03 -19.10
CA GLN A 471 4.65 18.98 -20.05
C GLN A 471 3.57 19.78 -20.79
N LYS A 472 2.53 19.11 -21.29
CA LYS A 472 1.39 19.75 -21.93
C LYS A 472 0.68 20.71 -20.98
N GLY A 473 0.50 20.31 -19.71
CA GLY A 473 -0.10 21.16 -18.70
C GLY A 473 0.73 22.41 -18.40
N TYR A 474 2.05 22.28 -18.31
CA TYR A 474 2.92 23.44 -18.14
C TYR A 474 2.81 24.44 -19.30
N SER A 475 2.89 23.97 -20.55
CA SER A 475 2.77 24.85 -21.72
C SER A 475 1.39 25.53 -21.79
N SER A 476 0.32 24.81 -21.44
CA SER A 476 -1.03 25.37 -21.43
C SER A 476 -1.22 26.44 -20.35
N VAL A 477 -0.77 26.17 -19.12
CA VAL A 477 -0.89 27.12 -18.00
C VAL A 477 0.05 28.31 -18.19
N SER A 478 1.25 28.07 -18.72
CA SER A 478 2.17 29.13 -19.13
C SER A 478 1.51 30.10 -20.11
N ALA A 479 0.83 29.58 -21.14
CA ALA A 479 0.17 30.40 -22.15
C ALA A 479 -1.05 31.15 -21.60
N SER A 480 -1.75 30.61 -20.59
CA SER A 480 -2.82 31.36 -19.92
C SER A 480 -2.28 32.49 -19.05
N ILE A 481 -1.20 32.25 -18.30
CA ILE A 481 -0.58 33.29 -17.45
C ILE A 481 -0.06 34.44 -18.32
N THR A 482 0.63 34.15 -19.43
CA THR A 482 1.14 35.21 -20.31
C THR A 482 0.01 36.06 -20.91
N LYS A 483 -1.13 35.44 -21.25
CA LYS A 483 -2.31 36.18 -21.73
C LYS A 483 -2.93 37.05 -20.64
N GLU A 484 -3.04 36.52 -19.42
CA GLU A 484 -3.54 37.28 -18.27
C GLU A 484 -2.63 38.48 -17.93
N GLU A 485 -1.31 38.30 -18.01
CA GLU A 485 -0.31 39.36 -17.84
C GLU A 485 -0.42 40.42 -18.95
N GLU A 486 -0.54 40.02 -20.21
CA GLU A 486 -0.75 40.93 -21.34
C GLU A 486 -2.05 41.75 -21.18
N GLU A 487 -3.16 41.09 -20.79
CA GLU A 487 -4.42 41.78 -20.52
C GLU A 487 -4.34 42.74 -19.33
N ALA A 488 -3.57 42.41 -18.29
CA ALA A 488 -3.35 43.27 -17.15
C ALA A 488 -2.58 44.53 -17.55
N VAL A 489 -1.50 44.38 -18.33
CA VAL A 489 -0.71 45.48 -18.88
C VAL A 489 -1.57 46.37 -19.79
N GLU A 490 -2.42 45.78 -20.64
CA GLU A 490 -3.32 46.54 -21.51
C GLU A 490 -4.39 47.30 -20.70
N LYS A 491 -4.93 46.70 -19.63
CA LYS A 491 -5.85 47.38 -18.69
C LYS A 491 -5.16 48.53 -17.98
N GLU A 492 -3.90 48.38 -17.56
CA GLU A 492 -3.12 49.46 -16.94
C GLU A 492 -2.84 50.59 -17.93
N ARG A 493 -2.48 50.28 -19.18
CA ARG A 493 -2.33 51.29 -20.25
C ARG A 493 -3.62 52.06 -20.48
N ARG A 494 -4.77 51.38 -20.52
CA ARG A 494 -6.08 52.03 -20.65
C ARG A 494 -6.41 52.91 -19.45
N LYS A 495 -6.14 52.45 -18.22
CA LYS A 495 -6.31 53.25 -17.00
C LYS A 495 -5.40 54.49 -17.00
N ALA A 496 -4.14 54.33 -17.38
CA ALA A 496 -3.20 55.44 -17.50
C ALA A 496 -3.64 56.44 -18.57
N ALA A 497 -4.11 55.97 -19.73
CA ALA A 497 -4.65 56.84 -20.77
C ALA A 497 -5.89 57.63 -20.31
N LEU A 498 -6.83 56.97 -19.61
CA LEU A 498 -8.01 57.63 -19.04
C LEU A 498 -7.62 58.64 -17.95
N ALA A 499 -6.67 58.30 -17.08
CA ALA A 499 -6.17 59.21 -16.04
C ALA A 499 -5.50 60.45 -16.67
N LEU A 500 -4.74 60.27 -17.75
CA LEU A 500 -4.09 61.35 -18.47
C LEU A 500 -5.10 62.25 -19.19
N GLN A 501 -6.15 61.67 -19.76
CA GLN A 501 -7.27 62.42 -20.36
C GLN A 501 -8.06 63.21 -19.30
N GLN A 502 -8.30 62.63 -18.12
CA GLN A 502 -8.93 63.32 -16.99
C GLN A 502 -8.07 64.47 -16.47
N ALA A 503 -6.76 64.25 -16.31
CA ALA A 503 -5.83 65.30 -15.91
C ALA A 503 -5.78 66.45 -16.92
N GLN A 504 -5.81 66.15 -18.22
CA GLN A 504 -5.89 67.18 -19.28
C GLN A 504 -7.22 67.95 -19.24
N ALA A 505 -8.34 67.28 -19.01
CA ALA A 505 -9.64 67.93 -18.88
C ALA A 505 -9.69 68.83 -17.62
N GLN A 506 -9.13 68.38 -16.50
CA GLN A 506 -9.00 69.20 -15.29
C GLN A 506 -8.12 70.42 -15.52
N ALA A 507 -6.95 70.25 -16.15
CA ALA A 507 -6.07 71.37 -16.50
C ALA A 507 -6.72 72.36 -17.47
N GLN A 508 -7.52 71.90 -18.44
CA GLN A 508 -8.30 72.78 -19.32
C GLN A 508 -9.39 73.54 -18.56
N HIS A 509 -10.06 72.89 -17.61
CA HIS A 509 -11.08 73.51 -16.78
C HIS A 509 -10.48 74.54 -15.81
N GLU A 510 -9.29 74.26 -15.25
CA GLU A 510 -8.51 75.22 -14.47
C GLU A 510 -8.04 76.39 -15.32
N PHE A 511 -7.57 76.15 -16.54
CA PHE A 511 -7.15 77.21 -17.46
C PHE A 511 -8.34 78.08 -17.91
N GLN A 512 -9.52 77.49 -18.17
CA GLN A 512 -10.74 78.25 -18.48
C GLN A 512 -11.22 79.06 -17.28
N ASN A 513 -11.16 78.52 -16.06
CA ASN A 513 -11.46 79.29 -14.85
C ASN A 513 -10.47 80.44 -14.64
N HIS A 514 -9.17 80.22 -14.87
CA HIS A 514 -8.15 81.28 -14.78
C HIS A 514 -8.36 82.37 -15.85
N ASN A 515 -8.73 81.99 -17.08
CA ASN A 515 -8.95 82.94 -18.18
C ASN A 515 -10.29 83.69 -18.05
N ALA A 516 -11.33 83.06 -17.47
CA ALA A 516 -12.57 83.72 -17.07
C ALA A 516 -12.35 84.75 -15.95
N GLN A 517 -11.30 84.57 -15.15
CA GLN A 517 -10.86 85.54 -14.15
C GLN A 517 -10.06 86.72 -14.73
N VAL A 518 -9.54 86.59 -15.97
CA VAL A 518 -8.77 87.63 -16.68
C VAL A 518 -9.63 88.47 -17.65
N GLN A 519 -10.82 88.01 -18.04
CA GLN A 519 -11.70 88.70 -19.01
C GLN A 519 -12.85 89.53 -18.41
N ASN A 520 -12.84 89.84 -17.11
CA ASN A 520 -13.86 90.72 -16.52
C ASN A 520 -13.23 91.82 -15.66
N PRO A 521 -13.07 93.05 -16.17
CA PRO A 521 -12.78 94.20 -15.34
C PRO A 521 -14.08 94.74 -14.74
N LYS A 522 -14.13 94.83 -13.40
CA LYS A 522 -15.11 95.51 -12.54
C LYS A 522 -16.38 94.73 -12.16
N SER A 523 -16.37 94.21 -10.93
CA SER A 523 -17.28 94.73 -9.89
C SER A 523 -16.61 94.59 -8.53
N GLU A 524 -16.48 95.71 -7.84
CA GLU A 524 -16.09 95.80 -6.44
C GLU A 524 -17.11 95.07 -5.56
N PRO A 525 -16.64 94.50 -4.42
CA PRO A 525 -17.38 94.61 -3.18
C PRO A 525 -16.59 95.48 -2.18
N GLU A 526 -17.30 96.44 -1.60
CA GLU A 526 -16.89 97.31 -0.49
C GLU A 526 -16.60 96.53 0.82
N PRO A 527 -15.91 97.17 1.79
CA PRO A 527 -15.04 96.50 2.77
C PRO A 527 -15.68 96.29 4.14
N LYS A 528 -15.22 95.28 4.88
CA LYS A 528 -15.31 95.15 6.36
C LYS A 528 -14.22 94.19 6.88
N PRO A 529 -13.83 94.28 8.17
CA PRO A 529 -12.45 94.57 8.54
C PRO A 529 -11.69 93.41 9.18
N GLU A 530 -10.39 93.63 9.30
CA GLU A 530 -9.39 92.90 10.10
C GLU A 530 -9.84 92.60 11.54
N PRO A 531 -9.25 91.58 12.16
CA PRO A 531 -8.75 91.71 13.51
C PRO A 531 -7.22 91.74 13.50
N GLU A 532 -6.72 92.87 13.97
CA GLU A 532 -5.38 93.13 14.46
C GLU A 532 -5.04 92.32 15.75
N PRO A 533 -3.77 92.38 16.19
CA PRO A 533 -3.10 91.33 16.94
C PRO A 533 -2.67 91.73 18.37
N GLU A 534 -1.95 90.78 19.00
CA GLU A 534 -0.98 90.94 20.10
C GLU A 534 -1.50 91.17 21.53
N PRO A 535 -0.74 90.86 22.62
CA PRO A 535 0.74 90.89 22.70
C PRO A 535 1.46 89.78 23.52
N GLU A 536 2.78 89.70 23.27
CA GLU A 536 3.95 89.58 24.18
C GLU A 536 3.83 89.00 25.62
N PRO A 537 4.90 88.38 26.19
CA PRO A 537 6.14 89.11 26.53
C PRO A 537 7.50 88.37 26.42
N GLU A 538 8.57 89.19 26.49
CA GLU A 538 10.00 88.84 26.60
C GLU A 538 10.50 88.61 28.06
N VAL A 539 11.71 87.99 28.14
CA VAL A 539 12.82 88.08 29.12
C VAL A 539 13.03 86.99 30.20
N ASP A 540 14.17 86.28 29.99
CA ASP A 540 15.20 85.64 30.86
C ASP A 540 14.89 85.08 32.26
N THR A 541 15.24 83.81 32.51
CA THR A 541 16.52 83.37 33.15
C THR A 541 16.60 81.85 33.37
N ASP A 542 17.84 81.34 33.28
CA ASP A 542 18.43 80.13 33.87
C ASP A 542 18.37 78.72 33.20
N GLN A 543 19.59 78.25 32.88
CA GLN A 543 20.11 76.86 32.78
C GLN A 543 20.08 76.12 34.15
N PRO A 544 20.56 74.85 34.27
CA PRO A 544 20.66 73.72 33.33
C PRO A 544 20.04 72.42 33.93
N ASP A 545 19.82 71.37 33.16
CA ASP A 545 20.52 70.05 33.20
C ASP A 545 19.45 69.03 32.70
N ASP A 546 19.67 67.95 31.96
CA ASP A 546 20.83 67.15 31.64
C ASP A 546 20.45 66.27 30.42
N ARG A 547 21.40 66.06 29.48
CA ARG A 547 21.66 64.85 28.63
C ARG A 547 20.48 64.00 28.12
N ALA A 548 20.36 63.55 26.86
CA ALA A 548 21.27 63.35 25.71
C ALA A 548 20.35 62.96 24.52
N SER A 549 20.32 63.67 23.40
CA SER A 549 21.20 63.61 22.22
C SER A 549 20.96 62.44 21.24
N LEU A 550 20.59 62.82 20.00
CA LEU A 550 20.95 62.26 18.69
C LEU A 550 20.26 60.95 18.26
N GLY A 551 19.76 60.80 17.03
CA GLY A 551 19.86 61.62 15.83
C GLY A 551 19.24 60.85 14.66
N SER A 552 18.65 61.61 13.74
CA SER A 552 18.23 61.16 12.40
C SER A 552 19.45 60.69 11.59
N ASP A 553 19.35 59.57 10.88
CA ASP A 553 19.31 59.59 9.41
C ASP A 553 19.45 58.19 8.77
N ASN A 554 18.57 57.99 7.80
CA ASN A 554 18.75 57.29 6.52
C ASN A 554 19.19 55.82 6.46
N GLY A 555 18.24 55.02 5.98
CA GLY A 555 18.41 54.34 4.69
C GLY A 555 18.97 52.92 4.71
N ALA A 556 18.10 51.92 4.62
CA ALA A 556 18.29 50.73 3.78
C ALA A 556 17.02 49.89 3.81
N GLY A 557 16.47 49.59 2.64
CA GLY A 557 15.35 48.66 2.51
C GLY A 557 15.74 47.26 2.95
N THR A 558 14.91 46.63 3.77
CA THR A 558 14.80 45.17 3.84
C THR A 558 13.42 44.80 4.39
N PHE A 559 12.60 44.14 3.57
CA PHE A 559 11.43 43.41 4.05
C PHE A 559 11.87 42.29 4.99
N PRO A 560 11.08 41.97 6.03
CA PRO A 560 10.97 40.59 6.44
C PRO A 560 9.51 40.13 6.40
N TYR A 561 9.25 39.24 5.45
CA TYR A 561 8.29 38.16 5.64
C TYR A 561 8.72 37.39 6.91
N GLN A 562 8.07 37.67 8.04
CA GLN A 562 8.28 36.89 9.25
C GLN A 562 7.52 35.57 9.11
N GLY A 563 8.26 34.53 8.72
CA GLY A 563 7.75 33.17 8.55
C GLY A 563 7.10 32.63 9.83
N VAL A 564 5.93 32.03 9.66
CA VAL A 564 5.10 31.38 10.69
C VAL A 564 5.81 30.19 11.38
N PHE A 565 7.03 29.84 10.97
CA PHE A 565 7.76 28.67 11.47
C PHE A 565 8.49 28.89 12.81
N CYS A 566 8.78 30.14 13.20
CA CYS A 566 9.50 30.43 14.45
C CYS A 566 8.58 30.73 15.66
N ARG A 567 7.27 30.90 15.43
CA ARG A 567 6.31 31.21 16.49
C ARG A 567 5.96 29.97 17.33
N ASP A 568 6.05 28.78 16.74
CA ASP A 568 5.64 27.53 17.39
C ASP A 568 6.71 26.92 18.31
N LEU A 569 8.01 27.18 18.09
CA LEU A 569 9.07 26.67 18.98
C LEU A 569 9.14 27.44 20.32
N ALA A 570 8.81 28.74 20.31
CA ALA A 570 8.69 29.54 21.54
C ALA A 570 7.47 29.12 22.39
N VAL A 571 6.40 28.65 21.74
CA VAL A 571 5.21 28.10 22.38
C VAL A 571 5.49 26.73 23.01
N VAL A 572 6.31 25.88 22.38
CA VAL A 572 6.75 24.61 22.96
C VAL A 572 7.65 24.82 24.19
N GLY A 573 8.51 25.85 24.19
CA GLY A 573 9.29 26.25 25.37
C GLY A 573 8.43 26.73 26.53
N SER A 574 7.33 27.45 26.23
CA SER A 574 6.40 27.97 27.23
C SER A 574 5.38 26.93 27.76
N LEU A 575 5.15 25.85 27.02
CA LEU A 575 4.31 24.72 27.47
C LEU A 575 5.05 23.78 28.44
N LEU A 576 6.37 23.67 28.32
CA LEU A 576 7.18 22.83 29.19
C LEU A 576 7.49 23.47 30.56
N SER A 577 7.32 24.78 30.72
CA SER A 577 7.47 25.46 32.02
C SER A 577 6.25 25.35 32.94
N ASN A 578 5.09 24.92 32.43
CA ASN A 578 3.85 24.78 33.22
C ASN A 578 3.67 23.42 33.89
N THR A 579 4.70 22.55 33.91
CA THR A 579 4.67 21.27 34.62
C THR A 579 5.86 21.14 35.58
N ARG A 580 5.78 21.82 36.74
CA ARG A 580 6.51 21.52 38.01
C ARG A 580 7.98 21.06 37.95
N PHE A 581 8.75 21.44 36.95
CA PHE A 581 10.21 21.23 36.91
C PHE A 581 10.90 22.53 36.51
N ASN A 582 11.21 23.35 37.52
CA ASN A 582 11.98 24.59 37.38
C ASN A 582 13.47 24.29 37.13
N ARG A 583 13.85 23.93 35.90
CA ARG A 583 15.23 24.10 35.41
C ARG A 583 15.24 24.51 33.93
N PRO A 584 15.88 25.63 33.55
CA PRO A 584 16.04 25.99 32.16
C PRO A 584 17.04 25.04 31.49
N ILE A 585 16.60 24.35 30.43
CA ILE A 585 17.48 23.55 29.58
C ILE A 585 18.13 24.50 28.57
N ALA A 586 19.43 24.73 28.68
CA ALA A 586 20.19 25.49 27.70
C ALA A 586 20.41 24.62 26.45
N VAL A 587 19.67 24.90 25.38
CA VAL A 587 19.90 24.27 24.07
C VAL A 587 20.97 25.08 23.34
N LYS A 588 22.19 24.54 23.24
CA LYS A 588 23.24 25.12 22.39
C LYS A 588 22.91 24.80 20.93
N PHE A 589 22.72 25.86 20.13
CA PHE A 589 22.61 25.77 18.69
C PHE A 589 24.00 25.78 18.08
N GLU A 590 24.51 24.61 17.69
CA GLU A 590 25.65 24.53 16.78
C GLU A 590 25.31 23.60 15.60
N ALA A 591 25.57 24.14 14.41
CA ALA A 591 25.62 23.51 13.09
C ALA A 591 24.30 23.15 12.38
N LEU A 592 23.67 24.16 11.79
CA LEU A 592 23.07 24.04 10.45
C LEU A 592 23.70 25.13 9.56
N SER A 593 24.73 24.75 8.81
CA SER A 593 25.17 25.48 7.63
C SER A 593 25.53 24.50 6.52
N CYS A 594 24.94 24.76 5.34
CA CYS A 594 24.98 24.06 4.04
C CYS A 594 23.85 23.06 3.80
#